data_AF-A0A183L1B8-F1
#
_entry.id   AF-A0A183L1B8-F1
#
_cell.length_a   1.000
_cell.length_b   1.000
_cell.length_c   1.000
_cell.angle_alpha   90.00
_cell.angle_beta   90.00
_cell.angle_gamma   90.00
#
_symmetry.space_group_name_H-M   'P 1'
#
loop_
_entity.id
_entity.type
_entity.pdbx_description
1 polymer ?
#
loop_
_entity_poly.entity_id
_entity_poly.type
_entity_poly.pdbx_seq_one_letter_code
_entity_poly.pdbx_strand_id
1 'polypeptide(L)'
;MYFKRQVEFATMYRVMETNNYDSVEEAIQAIKSGSLKAFIWDSARLNYEVSIDCELITAGEVFGRNSYGLVMKKNNPWLYELSQAVLNFHESKLFTLSALWKRSFNFTD
;
A
#
# COMPACT_ATOMS: atom_id res chain seq x y z
N MET A 1 -12.18 4.49 4.66
CA MET A 1 -12.34 5.82 5.30
C MET A 1 -11.58 5.87 6.62
N TYR A 2 -10.25 5.88 6.57
CA TYR A 2 -9.42 6.04 7.76
C TYR A 2 -9.50 7.49 8.29
N PHE A 3 -9.22 8.45 7.41
CA PHE A 3 -9.24 9.89 7.73
C PHE A 3 -10.62 10.47 8.05
N LYS A 4 -11.69 9.96 7.42
CA LYS A 4 -13.06 10.47 7.63
C LYS A 4 -13.66 10.08 9.00
N ARG A 5 -13.16 9.00 9.62
CA ARG A 5 -13.73 8.46 10.87
C ARG A 5 -13.19 9.14 12.12
N GLN A 6 -12.05 9.83 12.02
CA GLN A 6 -11.37 10.42 13.16
C GLN A 6 -11.54 11.93 13.15
N VAL A 7 -12.05 12.48 14.27
CA VAL A 7 -12.32 13.92 14.41
C VAL A 7 -11.02 14.73 14.28
N GLU A 8 -9.93 14.18 14.79
CA GLU A 8 -8.59 14.78 14.78
C GLU A 8 -8.06 15.04 13.36
N PHE A 9 -8.47 14.22 12.38
CA PHE A 9 -8.01 14.32 10.99
C PHE A 9 -9.00 14.99 10.06
N ALA A 10 -10.10 15.55 10.57
CA ALA A 10 -11.12 16.19 9.74
C ALA A 10 -10.57 17.37 8.91
N THR A 11 -9.65 18.15 9.49
CA THR A 11 -9.00 19.28 8.79
C THR A 11 -8.08 18.78 7.66
N MET A 12 -7.29 17.73 7.92
CA MET A 12 -6.45 17.11 6.89
C MET A 12 -7.29 16.51 5.76
N TYR A 13 -8.36 15.80 6.11
CA TYR A 13 -9.25 15.16 5.15
C TYR A 13 -9.86 16.18 4.16
N ARG A 14 -10.26 17.37 4.62
CA ARG A 14 -10.79 18.43 3.73
C ARG A 14 -9.79 18.89 2.67
N VAL A 15 -8.51 19.02 3.05
CA VAL A 15 -7.43 19.40 2.11
C VAL A 15 -7.18 18.28 1.11
N MET A 16 -7.14 17.03 1.58
CA MET A 16 -6.93 15.86 0.74
C MET A 16 -8.09 15.64 -0.25
N GLU A 17 -9.33 15.86 0.18
CA GLU A 17 -10.53 15.67 -0.65
C GLU A 17 -10.55 16.59 -1.88
N THR A 18 -9.98 17.80 -1.77
CA THR A 18 -9.91 18.75 -2.89
C THR A 18 -8.73 18.47 -3.84
N ASN A 19 -7.68 17.79 -3.36
CA ASN A 19 -6.43 17.54 -4.09
C ASN A 19 -6.18 16.04 -4.30
N ASN A 20 -7.25 15.25 -4.43
CA ASN A 20 -7.13 13.81 -4.62
C ASN A 20 -6.77 13.50 -6.08
N TYR A 21 -5.98 12.45 -6.28
CA TYR A 21 -5.63 11.91 -7.59
C TYR A 21 -6.29 10.54 -7.77
N ASP A 22 -6.68 10.21 -9.01
CA ASP A 22 -7.35 8.94 -9.33
C ASP A 22 -6.36 7.79 -9.56
N SER A 23 -5.15 8.10 -10.01
CA SER A 23 -4.07 7.14 -10.26
C SER A 23 -2.82 7.47 -9.45
N VAL A 24 -2.09 6.42 -9.05
CA VAL A 24 -0.81 6.55 -8.36
C VAL A 24 0.24 7.15 -9.29
N GLU A 25 0.25 6.75 -10.56
CA GLU A 25 1.22 7.21 -11.55
C GLU A 25 1.13 8.73 -11.77
N GLU A 26 -0.09 9.27 -11.83
CA GLU A 26 -0.33 10.71 -11.92
C GLU A 26 0.16 11.44 -10.66
N ALA A 27 -0.11 10.88 -9.48
CA ALA A 27 0.36 11.45 -8.22
C ALA A 27 1.90 11.48 -8.14
N ILE A 28 2.58 10.41 -8.58
CA ILE A 28 4.05 10.37 -8.63
C ILE A 28 4.60 11.41 -9.61
N GLN A 29 3.99 11.58 -10.78
CA GLN A 29 4.37 12.65 -11.71
C GLN A 29 4.12 14.05 -11.13
N ALA A 30 3.04 14.23 -10.36
CA ALA A 30 2.74 15.49 -9.67
C ALA A 30 3.80 15.82 -8.59
N ILE A 31 4.29 14.81 -7.86
CA ILE A 31 5.39 14.98 -6.90
C ILE A 31 6.67 15.39 -7.63
N LYS A 32 7.03 14.69 -8.72
CA LYS A 32 8.23 14.96 -9.51
C LYS A 32 8.22 16.35 -10.16
N SER A 33 7.06 16.78 -10.65
CA SER A 33 6.87 18.14 -11.19
C SER A 33 6.84 19.23 -10.11
N GLY A 34 6.82 18.86 -8.83
CA GLY A 34 6.76 19.77 -7.69
C GLY A 34 5.40 20.42 -7.44
N SER A 35 4.38 20.03 -8.21
CA SER A 35 2.98 20.47 -8.07
C SER A 35 2.32 19.89 -6.83
N LEU A 36 2.69 18.65 -6.45
CA LEU A 36 2.31 18.03 -5.18
C LEU A 36 3.52 17.98 -4.23
N LYS A 37 3.31 18.32 -2.95
CA LYS A 37 4.39 18.31 -1.93
C LYS A 37 4.53 17.00 -1.19
N ALA A 38 3.43 16.29 -0.97
CA ALA A 38 3.41 15.03 -0.25
C ALA A 38 2.29 14.16 -0.78
N PHE A 39 2.53 12.85 -0.82
CA PHE A 39 1.56 11.86 -1.23
C PHE A 39 1.48 10.76 -0.18
N ILE A 40 0.26 10.40 0.19
CA ILE A 40 -0.02 9.38 1.20
C ILE A 40 -0.62 8.19 0.48
N TRP A 41 0.04 7.04 0.55
CA TRP A 41 -0.44 5.81 -0.06
C TRP A 41 0.08 4.58 0.68
N ASP A 42 -0.25 3.41 0.16
CA ASP A 42 0.15 2.13 0.72
C ASP A 42 1.67 1.93 0.68
N SER A 43 2.21 1.40 1.77
CA SER A 43 3.66 1.34 1.98
C SER A 43 4.34 0.48 0.93
N ALA A 44 3.77 -0.69 0.59
CA ALA A 44 4.36 -1.62 -0.38
C ALA A 44 4.56 -0.99 -1.77
N ARG A 45 3.61 -0.15 -2.22
CA ARG A 45 3.71 0.53 -3.52
C ARG A 45 4.69 1.70 -3.46
N LEU A 46 4.66 2.52 -2.42
CA LEU A 46 5.59 3.64 -2.28
C LEU A 46 7.04 3.17 -2.18
N ASN A 47 7.25 2.12 -1.40
CA ASN A 47 8.51 1.41 -1.30
C ASN A 47 9.04 1.05 -2.70
N TYR A 48 8.21 0.40 -3.53
CA TYR A 48 8.55 0.08 -4.90
C TYR A 48 9.00 1.32 -5.72
N GLU A 49 8.24 2.41 -5.70
CA GLU A 49 8.59 3.62 -6.45
C GLU A 49 9.92 4.23 -5.99
N VAL A 50 10.17 4.26 -4.67
CA VAL A 50 11.44 4.78 -4.09
C VAL A 50 12.63 3.88 -4.42
N SER A 51 12.43 2.57 -4.57
CA SER A 51 13.50 1.65 -4.99
C SER A 51 13.93 1.85 -6.45
N ILE A 52 13.04 2.37 -7.29
CA ILE A 52 13.31 2.64 -8.71
C ILE A 52 13.90 4.03 -8.89
N ASP A 53 13.35 5.02 -8.18
CA ASP A 53 13.72 6.42 -8.32
C ASP A 53 14.29 6.97 -7.02
N CYS A 54 15.60 7.18 -7.02
CA CYS A 54 16.35 7.70 -5.87
C CYS A 54 15.99 9.15 -5.48
N GLU A 55 15.27 9.90 -6.32
CA GLU A 55 14.81 11.25 -6.00
C GLU A 55 13.60 11.24 -5.05
N LEU A 56 12.89 10.12 -4.98
CA LEU A 56 11.75 9.94 -4.11
C LEU A 56 12.19 9.34 -2.78
N ILE A 57 11.59 9.81 -1.69
CA ILE A 57 11.80 9.25 -0.35
C ILE A 57 10.46 9.07 0.37
N THR A 58 10.34 8.02 1.16
CA THR A 58 9.23 7.86 2.11
C THR A 58 9.59 8.53 3.42
N ALA A 59 8.72 9.40 3.94
CA ALA A 59 8.92 10.10 5.20
C ALA A 59 7.84 9.73 6.22
N GLY A 60 8.25 9.49 7.47
CA GLY A 60 7.36 9.21 8.60
C GLY A 60 7.18 7.73 8.95
N GLU A 61 6.42 7.46 10.01
CA GLU A 61 6.07 6.09 10.43
C GLU A 61 4.85 5.58 9.66
N VAL A 62 4.83 4.27 9.37
CA VAL A 62 3.68 3.61 8.77
C VAL A 62 2.49 3.63 9.73
N PHE A 63 1.46 4.39 9.37
CA PHE A 63 0.21 4.49 10.11
C PHE A 63 -0.95 3.81 9.37
N GLY A 64 -2.05 3.55 10.07
CA GLY A 64 -3.23 2.94 9.46
C GLY A 64 -2.99 1.52 8.94
N ARG A 65 -2.32 0.68 9.76
CA ARG A 65 -1.97 -0.71 9.42
C ARG A 65 -3.22 -1.49 9.00
N ASN A 66 -3.29 -1.80 7.72
CA ASN A 66 -4.29 -2.68 7.13
C ASN A 66 -3.57 -3.83 6.44
N SER A 67 -4.21 -5.00 6.38
CA SER A 67 -3.68 -6.18 5.68
C SER A 67 -4.43 -6.39 4.37
N TYR A 68 -3.71 -6.91 3.36
CA TYR A 68 -4.35 -7.44 2.16
C TYR A 68 -5.00 -8.79 2.46
N GLY A 69 -6.16 -9.03 1.86
CA GLY A 69 -6.90 -10.27 2.01
C GLY A 69 -7.57 -10.68 0.71
N LEU A 70 -7.70 -11.99 0.51
CA LEU A 70 -8.49 -12.54 -0.58
C LEU A 70 -9.96 -12.56 -0.17
N VAL A 71 -10.83 -12.06 -1.04
CA VAL A 71 -12.26 -11.94 -0.74
C VAL A 71 -13.06 -12.81 -1.71
N MET A 72 -14.00 -13.58 -1.16
CA MET A 72 -14.96 -14.37 -1.92
C MET A 72 -16.39 -14.07 -1.46
N LYS A 73 -17.37 -14.41 -2.30
CA LYS A 73 -18.79 -14.26 -1.97
C LYS A 73 -19.12 -15.08 -0.70
N LYS A 74 -19.97 -14.51 0.16
CA LYS A 74 -20.51 -15.19 1.33
C LYS A 74 -21.18 -16.51 0.91
N ASN A 75 -20.93 -17.58 1.67
CA ASN A 75 -21.40 -18.96 1.42
C ASN A 75 -20.75 -19.65 0.20
N ASN A 76 -19.61 -19.19 -0.29
CA ASN A 76 -18.84 -19.94 -1.27
C ASN A 76 -18.22 -21.20 -0.60
N PRO A 77 -18.45 -22.43 -1.12
CA PRO A 77 -17.87 -23.65 -0.57
C PRO A 77 -16.33 -23.63 -0.54
N TRP A 78 -15.69 -22.90 -1.46
CA TRP A 78 -14.23 -22.83 -1.56
C TRP A 78 -13.58 -21.87 -0.56
N LEU A 79 -14.36 -21.08 0.18
CA LEU A 79 -13.81 -20.07 1.09
C LEU A 79 -12.95 -20.72 2.19
N TYR A 80 -13.38 -21.87 2.71
CA TYR A 80 -12.64 -22.58 3.74
C TYR A 80 -11.32 -23.14 3.20
N GLU A 81 -11.36 -23.82 2.06
CA GLU A 81 -10.17 -24.39 1.41
C GLU A 81 -9.16 -23.30 1.02
N LEU A 82 -9.63 -22.17 0.49
CA LEU A 82 -8.78 -21.03 0.17
C LEU A 82 -8.09 -20.48 1.43
N SER A 83 -8.84 -20.35 2.53
CA SER A 83 -8.28 -19.85 3.80
C SER A 83 -7.20 -20.80 4.33
N GLN A 84 -7.43 -22.11 4.27
CA GLN A 84 -6.44 -23.12 4.65
C GLN A 84 -5.19 -23.07 3.74
N ALA A 85 -5.39 -22.91 2.43
CA ALA A 85 -4.27 -22.78 1.49
C ALA A 85 -3.41 -21.55 1.78
N VAL A 86 -4.03 -20.41 2.13
CA VAL A 86 -3.32 -19.19 2.51
C VAL A 86 -2.54 -19.37 3.81
N LEU A 87 -3.11 -20.04 4.82
CA LEU A 87 -2.40 -20.33 6.07
C LEU A 87 -1.19 -21.24 5.84
N ASN A 88 -1.38 -22.34 5.09
CA ASN A 88 -0.30 -23.24 4.72
C ASN A 88 0.81 -22.52 3.93
N PHE A 89 0.43 -21.58 3.07
CA PHE A 89 1.37 -20.77 2.32
C PHE A 89 2.17 -19.82 3.24
N HIS A 90 1.51 -19.23 4.23
CA HIS A 90 2.14 -18.35 5.22
C HIS A 90 3.24 -19.07 6.02
N GLU A 91 2.96 -20.31 6.46
CA GLU A 91 3.92 -21.11 7.25
C GLU A 91 5.10 -21.62 6.42
N SER A 92 4.86 -21.98 5.15
CA SER A 92 5.85 -22.74 4.37
C SER A 92 6.68 -21.93 3.38
N LYS A 93 6.07 -20.96 2.67
CA LYS A 93 6.64 -20.41 1.42
C LYS A 93 6.58 -18.89 1.31
N LEU A 94 5.90 -18.22 2.24
CA LEU A 94 5.72 -16.77 2.18
C LEU A 94 7.05 -16.01 2.28
N PHE A 95 7.98 -16.47 3.14
CA PHE A 95 9.30 -15.84 3.25
C PHE A 95 10.05 -15.89 1.91
N THR A 96 10.10 -17.06 1.27
CA THR A 96 10.76 -17.22 -0.04
C THR A 96 10.12 -16.37 -1.11
N LEU A 97 8.79 -16.33 -1.18
CA LEU A 97 8.10 -15.48 -2.14
C LEU A 97 8.42 -14.00 -1.89
N SER A 98 8.34 -13.54 -0.65
CA SER A 98 8.65 -12.13 -0.32
C SER A 98 10.08 -11.75 -0.69
N ALA A 99 11.05 -12.66 -0.47
CA ALA A 99 12.45 -12.45 -0.82
C ALA A 99 12.65 -12.42 -2.34
N LEU A 100 11.95 -13.27 -3.10
CA LEU A 100 11.98 -13.25 -4.56
C LEU A 100 11.42 -11.93 -5.12
N TRP A 101 10.27 -11.48 -4.63
CA TRP A 101 9.69 -10.20 -5.03
C TRP A 101 10.63 -9.04 -4.70
N LYS A 102 11.16 -8.96 -3.47
CA LYS A 102 12.14 -7.93 -3.09
C LYS A 102 13.39 -7.97 -3.98
N ARG A 103 13.92 -9.16 -4.29
CA ARG A 103 15.08 -9.34 -5.16
C ARG A 103 14.81 -8.92 -6.60
N SER A 104 13.65 -9.26 -7.14
CA SER A 104 13.25 -8.83 -8.50
C SER A 104 13.18 -7.31 -8.64
N PHE A 105 13.01 -6.58 -7.54
CA PHE A 105 12.87 -5.13 -7.53
C PHE A 105 14.00 -4.39 -6.79
N ASN A 106 15.14 -5.04 -6.53
CA ASN A 106 16.31 -4.47 -5.83
C ASN A 106 15.95 -3.70 -4.55
N PHE A 107 15.01 -4.24 -3.77
CA PHE A 107 14.60 -3.65 -2.51
C PHE A 107 15.74 -3.70 -1.48
N THR A 108 16.27 -2.55 -1.04
CA THR A 108 17.17 -2.49 0.12
C THR A 108 16.33 -2.44 1.40
N ASP A 109 16.59 -3.37 2.33
CA ASP A 109 15.96 -3.42 3.65
C ASP A 109 16.38 -2.24 4.55
#